data_AF-D2RTL0-F1
#
_entry.id   AF-D2RTL0-F1
#
_cell.length_a   1.000
_cell.length_b   1.000
_cell.length_c   1.000
_cell.angle_alpha   90.00
_cell.angle_beta   90.00
_cell.angle_gamma   90.00
#
_symmetry.space_group_name_H-M   'P 1'
#
loop_
_entity.id
_entity.type
_entity.pdbx_description
1 polymer ?
#
loop_
_entity_poly.entity_id
_entity_poly.type
_entity_poly.pdbx_seq_one_letter_code
_entity_poly.pdbx_strand_id
1 'polypeptide(L)'
;MSQAKGDRRERELVNELDAAGFAVMRAPASGSATERELPDVLAGDGEVFYAIEAKSSAGDPIYLTGEEVEALIFFAQNFGAKPRIGVRFDREDWYFFHPGDLHVTDGGNYRVKKETAIAEGTDFDEFVGRSEKVTLEEVGDGGDGPDEEILRVLNAVKQDVMDVEEAAELLE
;
A
#
# COMPACT_ATOMS: atom_id res chain seq x y z
N MET A 1 15.69 8.92 -12.59
CA MET A 1 14.41 9.50 -13.08
C MET A 1 14.54 11.02 -12.98
N SER A 2 14.05 11.81 -13.94
CA SER A 2 14.01 13.27 -13.75
C SER A 2 12.78 13.63 -12.91
N GLN A 3 12.89 14.63 -12.03
CA GLN A 3 11.79 15.09 -11.16
C GLN A 3 10.50 15.33 -11.96
N ALA A 4 10.60 15.90 -13.18
CA ALA A 4 9.47 16.16 -14.06
C ALA A 4 8.69 14.90 -14.50
N LYS A 5 9.34 13.72 -14.58
CA LYS A 5 8.67 12.47 -14.96
C LYS A 5 7.97 11.82 -13.76
N GLY A 6 8.56 11.91 -12.56
CA GLY A 6 7.92 11.52 -11.30
C GLY A 6 6.66 12.36 -11.06
N ASP A 7 6.81 13.68 -11.15
CA ASP A 7 5.70 14.65 -11.05
C ASP A 7 4.54 14.33 -12.01
N ARG A 8 4.84 13.85 -13.22
CA ARG A 8 3.79 13.49 -14.19
C ARG A 8 3.00 12.26 -13.74
N ARG A 9 3.67 11.22 -13.24
CA ARG A 9 3.02 9.97 -12.83
C ARG A 9 2.25 10.16 -11.52
N GLU A 10 2.77 10.92 -10.57
CA GLU A 10 2.01 11.28 -9.37
C GLU A 10 0.75 12.08 -9.72
N ARG A 11 0.82 13.03 -10.66
CA ARG A 11 -0.37 13.75 -11.14
C ARG A 11 -1.37 12.85 -11.83
N GLU A 12 -0.91 11.86 -12.57
CA GLU A 12 -1.77 10.86 -13.20
C GLU A 12 -2.55 10.07 -12.14
N LEU A 13 -1.86 9.52 -11.14
CA LEU A 13 -2.50 8.82 -10.01
C LEU A 13 -3.53 9.71 -9.30
N VAL A 14 -3.18 10.98 -9.04
CA VAL A 14 -4.07 11.93 -8.37
C VAL A 14 -5.33 12.20 -9.19
N ASN A 15 -5.19 12.40 -10.50
CA ASN A 15 -6.34 12.61 -11.38
C ASN A 15 -7.22 11.35 -11.48
N GLU A 16 -6.62 10.16 -11.50
CA GLU A 16 -7.36 8.90 -11.54
C GLU A 16 -8.16 8.69 -10.24
N LEU A 17 -7.56 8.95 -9.08
CA LEU A 17 -8.23 8.87 -7.78
C LEU A 17 -9.35 9.91 -7.63
N ASP A 18 -9.12 11.16 -8.05
CA ASP A 18 -10.13 12.22 -8.06
C ASP A 18 -11.31 11.85 -8.97
N ALA A 19 -11.03 11.34 -10.16
CA ALA A 19 -12.04 10.83 -11.08
C ALA A 19 -12.80 9.60 -10.53
N ALA A 20 -12.20 8.88 -9.56
CA ALA A 20 -12.84 7.78 -8.85
C ALA A 20 -13.69 8.22 -7.65
N GLY A 21 -13.73 9.51 -7.33
CA GLY A 21 -14.57 10.06 -6.24
C GLY A 21 -13.82 10.28 -4.94
N PHE A 22 -12.50 10.08 -4.90
CA PHE A 22 -11.69 10.43 -3.75
C PHE A 22 -11.40 11.93 -3.73
N ALA A 23 -11.42 12.54 -2.55
CA ALA A 23 -10.74 13.81 -2.34
C ALA A 23 -9.24 13.55 -2.21
N VAL A 24 -8.41 14.20 -3.03
CA VAL A 24 -6.97 13.90 -3.13
C VAL A 24 -6.12 15.13 -2.89
N MET A 25 -5.01 14.95 -2.16
CA MET A 25 -3.94 15.94 -2.05
C MET A 25 -2.57 15.31 -2.32
N ARG A 26 -1.70 16.04 -3.00
CA ARG A 26 -0.26 15.71 -3.11
C ARG A 26 0.50 16.41 -2.00
N ALA A 27 1.44 15.72 -1.37
CA ALA A 27 2.32 16.36 -0.40
C ALA A 27 3.24 17.38 -1.10
N PRO A 28 3.46 18.57 -0.51
CA PRO A 28 4.40 19.52 -1.04
C PRO A 28 5.82 19.00 -0.85
N ALA A 29 6.50 18.71 -1.96
CA ALA A 29 7.89 18.26 -1.99
C ALA A 29 8.15 17.05 -1.07
N SER A 30 7.58 15.89 -1.43
CA SER A 30 7.85 14.57 -0.82
C SER A 30 9.33 14.13 -0.87
N GLY A 31 10.26 15.01 -1.26
CA GLY A 31 11.70 14.81 -1.13
C GLY A 31 12.43 16.05 -0.59
N SER A 32 13.34 15.83 0.37
CA SER A 32 14.44 16.66 0.93
C SER A 32 14.17 18.14 1.31
N ALA A 33 13.02 18.71 0.97
CA ALA A 33 12.71 20.12 1.21
C ALA A 33 12.13 20.36 2.62
N THR A 34 11.73 19.30 3.32
CA THR A 34 11.23 19.37 4.69
C THR A 34 11.78 18.20 5.51
N GLU A 35 11.96 18.41 6.81
CA GLU A 35 12.27 17.35 7.78
C GLU A 35 11.08 16.43 8.04
N ARG A 36 9.94 16.68 7.40
CA ARG A 36 8.71 15.90 7.58
C ARG A 36 8.67 14.80 6.55
N GLU A 37 8.56 13.59 7.04
CA GLU A 37 8.28 12.40 6.27
C GLU A 37 6.79 12.39 5.90
N LEU A 38 6.50 12.62 4.62
CA LEU A 38 5.15 12.72 4.09
C LEU A 38 4.98 11.72 2.95
N PRO A 39 3.82 11.06 2.82
CA PRO A 39 3.51 10.27 1.64
C PRO A 39 3.41 11.17 0.40
N ASP A 40 3.58 10.61 -0.78
CA ASP A 40 3.38 11.35 -2.03
C ASP A 40 1.94 11.85 -2.20
N VAL A 41 0.98 10.98 -1.88
CA VAL A 41 -0.46 11.23 -2.06
C VAL A 41 -1.23 10.85 -0.80
N LEU A 42 -2.17 11.71 -0.40
CA LEU A 42 -3.22 11.38 0.54
C LEU A 42 -4.55 11.44 -0.20
N ALA A 43 -5.36 10.39 -0.08
CA ALA A 43 -6.67 10.29 -0.70
C ALA A 43 -7.71 9.80 0.31
N GLY A 44 -8.96 10.27 0.22
CA GLY A 44 -10.06 9.68 0.98
C GLY A 44 -11.44 10.01 0.41
N ASP A 45 -12.40 9.11 0.64
CA ASP A 45 -13.79 9.24 0.17
C ASP A 45 -14.78 9.54 1.31
N GLY A 46 -14.28 9.66 2.55
CA GLY A 46 -15.06 9.89 3.76
C GLY A 46 -15.23 8.64 4.63
N GLU A 47 -15.02 7.45 4.08
CA GLU A 47 -15.03 6.18 4.82
C GLU A 47 -13.62 5.59 4.90
N VAL A 48 -12.89 5.61 3.79
CA VAL A 48 -11.54 5.09 3.68
C VAL A 48 -10.57 6.23 3.38
N PHE A 49 -9.44 6.22 4.07
CA PHE A 49 -8.34 7.15 3.87
C PHE A 49 -7.08 6.37 3.54
N TYR A 50 -6.35 6.79 2.51
CA TYR A 50 -5.11 6.20 2.04
C TYR A 50 -3.97 7.21 2.11
N ALA A 51 -2.85 6.78 2.67
CA ALA A 51 -1.55 7.41 2.49
C ALA A 51 -0.78 6.56 1.49
N ILE A 52 -0.35 7.15 0.38
CA ILE A 52 0.19 6.42 -0.77
C ILE A 52 1.60 6.93 -1.08
N GLU A 53 2.55 6.00 -1.10
CA GLU A 53 3.88 6.20 -1.68
C GLU A 53 3.87 5.71 -3.13
N ALA A 54 4.18 6.59 -4.09
CA ALA A 54 3.99 6.33 -5.52
C ALA A 54 5.34 6.14 -6.23
N LYS A 55 5.63 4.91 -6.66
CA LYS A 55 6.82 4.60 -7.45
C LYS A 55 6.44 4.30 -8.89
N SER A 56 7.21 4.83 -9.83
CA SER A 56 7.10 4.45 -11.24
C SER A 56 8.46 4.13 -11.83
N SER A 57 8.51 3.20 -12.77
CA SER A 57 9.76 2.81 -13.43
C SER A 57 9.53 2.32 -14.86
N ALA A 58 10.52 2.55 -15.72
CA ALA A 58 10.60 1.92 -17.04
C ALA A 58 11.39 0.60 -17.03
N GLY A 59 12.06 0.31 -15.91
CA GLY A 59 12.79 -0.94 -15.67
C GLY A 59 12.13 -1.76 -14.57
N ASP A 60 12.70 -2.94 -14.34
CA ASP A 60 12.25 -3.93 -13.37
C ASP A 60 13.48 -4.43 -12.57
N PRO A 61 13.45 -4.49 -11.22
CA PRO A 61 12.34 -4.17 -10.32
C PRO A 61 12.28 -2.71 -9.86
N ILE A 62 11.16 -2.34 -9.23
CA ILE A 62 11.02 -1.12 -8.44
C ILE A 62 11.54 -1.39 -7.03
N TYR A 63 12.29 -0.45 -6.47
CA TYR A 63 12.81 -0.50 -5.11
C TYR A 63 12.22 0.63 -4.26
N LEU A 64 12.03 0.34 -2.98
CA LEU A 64 11.78 1.32 -1.92
C LEU A 64 12.80 1.08 -0.81
N THR A 65 13.25 2.17 -0.20
CA THR A 65 14.09 2.10 1.00
C THR A 65 13.26 1.69 2.20
N GLY A 66 13.92 1.10 3.22
CA GLY A 66 13.26 0.83 4.50
C GLY A 66 12.72 2.12 5.14
N GLU A 67 13.49 3.20 5.08
CA GLU A 67 13.11 4.52 5.60
C GLU A 67 11.83 5.05 4.96
N GLU A 68 11.69 4.98 3.62
CA GLU A 68 10.45 5.39 2.92
C GLU A 68 9.22 4.60 3.41
N VAL A 69 9.39 3.29 3.65
CA VAL A 69 8.30 2.43 4.10
C VAL A 69 7.94 2.71 5.57
N GLU A 70 8.93 2.86 6.43
CA GLU A 70 8.72 3.21 7.85
C GLU A 70 8.05 4.57 8.00
N ALA A 71 8.52 5.57 7.26
CA ALA A 71 7.93 6.89 7.15
C ALA A 71 6.45 6.84 6.75
N LEU A 72 6.14 6.09 5.70
CA LEU A 72 4.76 5.91 5.21
C LEU A 72 3.87 5.30 6.30
N ILE A 73 4.34 4.22 6.94
CA ILE A 73 3.58 3.52 7.99
C ILE A 73 3.35 4.46 9.17
N PHE A 74 4.39 5.16 9.62
CA PHE A 74 4.31 6.11 10.73
C PHE A 74 3.32 7.24 10.44
N PHE A 75 3.39 7.83 9.24
CA PHE A 75 2.44 8.86 8.83
C PHE A 75 1.01 8.31 8.80
N ALA A 76 0.80 7.17 8.15
CA ALA A 76 -0.51 6.57 7.98
C ALA A 76 -1.18 6.25 9.33
N GLN A 77 -0.43 5.67 10.28
CA GLN A 77 -0.90 5.38 11.63
C GLN A 77 -1.34 6.65 12.38
N ASN A 78 -0.50 7.69 12.36
CA ASN A 78 -0.80 8.94 13.06
C ASN A 78 -1.94 9.74 12.41
N PHE A 79 -2.07 9.62 11.09
CA PHE A 79 -3.13 10.28 10.33
C PHE A 79 -4.48 9.56 10.43
N GLY A 80 -4.47 8.24 10.65
CA GLY A 80 -5.66 7.40 10.55
C GLY A 80 -5.96 6.98 9.11
N ALA A 81 -4.93 6.78 8.30
CA ALA A 81 -5.00 6.29 6.93
C ALA A 81 -4.40 4.89 6.80
N LYS A 82 -4.79 4.16 5.76
CA LYS A 82 -4.20 2.88 5.38
C LYS A 82 -2.94 3.16 4.52
N PRO A 83 -1.76 2.60 4.87
CA PRO A 83 -0.56 2.77 4.07
C PRO A 83 -0.64 1.92 2.80
N ARG A 84 -0.27 2.51 1.68
CA ARG A 84 -0.29 1.87 0.37
C ARG A 84 0.94 2.24 -0.45
N ILE A 85 1.52 1.26 -1.11
CA ILE A 85 2.60 1.47 -2.07
C ILE A 85 2.01 1.30 -3.45
N GLY A 86 1.89 2.39 -4.19
CA GLY A 86 1.43 2.41 -5.58
C GLY A 86 2.63 2.24 -6.51
N VAL A 87 2.62 1.19 -7.35
CA VAL A 87 3.66 0.95 -8.34
C VAL A 87 3.10 1.02 -9.75
N ARG A 88 3.84 1.68 -10.66
CA ARG A 88 3.52 1.75 -12.09
C ARG A 88 4.72 1.44 -12.95
N PHE A 89 4.63 0.35 -13.72
CA PHE A 89 5.62 0.01 -14.74
C PHE A 89 5.25 0.64 -16.09
N ASP A 90 6.24 0.86 -16.96
CA ASP A 90 5.97 1.39 -18.30
C ASP A 90 5.01 0.48 -19.09
N ARG A 91 3.97 1.11 -19.65
CA ARG A 91 2.84 0.48 -20.38
C ARG A 91 1.91 -0.41 -19.56
N GLU A 92 2.07 -0.46 -18.24
CA GLU A 92 1.13 -1.16 -17.35
C GLU A 92 0.29 -0.17 -16.56
N ASP A 93 -0.75 -0.68 -15.89
CA ASP A 93 -1.59 0.10 -14.97
C ASP A 93 -0.92 0.29 -13.60
N TRP A 94 -1.62 0.98 -12.70
CA TRP A 94 -1.23 1.08 -11.30
C TRP A 94 -1.59 -0.20 -10.56
N TYR A 95 -0.67 -0.65 -9.72
CA TYR A 95 -0.89 -1.73 -8.77
C TYR A 95 -0.57 -1.23 -7.36
N PHE A 96 -1.35 -1.67 -6.38
CA PHE A 96 -1.26 -1.22 -5.01
C PHE A 96 -0.96 -2.40 -4.07
N PHE A 97 -0.14 -2.12 -3.07
CA PHE A 97 0.29 -3.10 -2.08
C PHE A 97 0.17 -2.55 -0.67
N HIS A 98 -0.14 -3.40 0.30
CA HIS A 98 0.20 -3.09 1.68
C HIS A 98 1.72 -3.22 1.84
N PRO A 99 2.40 -2.37 2.64
CA PRO A 99 3.85 -2.48 2.82
C PRO A 99 4.33 -3.86 3.31
N GLY A 100 3.50 -4.55 4.10
CA GLY A 100 3.79 -5.90 4.59
C GLY A 100 3.78 -6.99 3.51
N ASP A 101 3.20 -6.73 2.33
CA ASP A 101 3.11 -7.72 1.25
C ASP A 101 4.34 -7.67 0.33
N LEU A 102 5.20 -6.67 0.51
CA LEU A 102 6.37 -6.48 -0.35
C LEU A 102 7.55 -7.34 0.08
N HIS A 103 8.32 -7.79 -0.92
CA HIS A 103 9.53 -8.55 -0.66
C HIS A 103 10.61 -7.67 -0.04
N VAL A 104 11.01 -8.01 1.19
CA VAL A 104 12.13 -7.41 1.90
C VAL A 104 13.43 -8.08 1.48
N THR A 105 14.40 -7.28 1.07
CA THR A 105 15.76 -7.73 0.77
C THR A 105 16.59 -7.85 2.06
N ASP A 106 17.70 -8.60 2.01
CA ASP A 106 18.61 -8.76 3.15
C ASP A 106 19.14 -7.44 3.73
N GLY A 107 19.13 -6.36 2.94
CA GLY A 107 19.54 -5.02 3.35
C GLY A 107 18.43 -4.16 3.96
N GLY A 108 17.23 -4.70 4.20
CA GLY A 108 16.08 -3.97 4.75
C GLY A 108 15.32 -3.09 3.75
N ASN A 109 15.71 -3.10 2.47
CA ASN A 109 14.97 -2.43 1.40
C ASN A 109 13.87 -3.33 0.86
N TYR A 110 12.84 -2.72 0.31
CA TYR A 110 11.71 -3.40 -0.30
C TYR A 110 11.85 -3.40 -1.82
N ARG A 111 11.32 -4.43 -2.49
CA ARG A 111 11.25 -4.46 -3.95
C ARG A 111 9.97 -5.09 -4.46
N VAL A 112 9.57 -4.66 -5.65
CA VAL A 112 8.45 -5.23 -6.41
C VAL A 112 8.91 -5.51 -7.82
N LYS A 113 8.73 -6.75 -8.27
CA LYS A 113 8.94 -7.13 -9.68
C LYS A 113 7.67 -6.85 -10.48
N LYS A 114 7.83 -6.57 -11.77
CA LYS A 114 6.71 -6.35 -12.69
C LYS A 114 5.75 -7.55 -12.73
N GLU A 115 6.29 -8.76 -12.81
CA GLU A 115 5.49 -9.99 -12.84
C GLU A 115 4.63 -10.14 -11.57
N THR A 116 5.24 -9.91 -10.40
CA THR A 116 4.54 -9.90 -9.11
C THR A 116 3.47 -8.80 -9.07
N ALA A 117 3.78 -7.61 -9.58
CA ALA A 117 2.81 -6.50 -9.63
C ALA A 117 1.53 -6.88 -10.38
N ILE A 118 1.68 -7.49 -11.56
CA ILE A 118 0.56 -7.90 -12.41
C ILE A 118 -0.23 -9.06 -11.78
N ALA A 119 0.46 -10.03 -11.18
CA ALA A 119 -0.17 -11.22 -10.64
C ALA A 119 -0.90 -10.94 -9.32
N GLU A 120 -0.21 -10.29 -8.38
CA GLU A 120 -0.60 -10.23 -6.96
C GLU A 120 -1.04 -8.83 -6.52
N GLY A 121 -0.73 -7.78 -7.30
CA GLY A 121 -1.13 -6.43 -6.93
C GLY A 121 -2.63 -6.21 -7.03
N THR A 122 -3.17 -5.45 -6.07
CA THR A 122 -4.51 -4.85 -6.18
C THR A 122 -4.48 -3.88 -7.35
N ASP A 123 -5.30 -4.11 -8.38
CA ASP A 123 -5.38 -3.18 -9.51
C ASP A 123 -6.16 -1.91 -9.13
N PHE A 124 -6.16 -0.91 -10.02
CA PHE A 124 -6.78 0.38 -9.70
C PHE A 124 -8.27 0.28 -9.43
N ASP A 125 -9.01 -0.53 -10.20
CA ASP A 125 -10.47 -0.63 -10.04
C ASP A 125 -10.83 -1.33 -8.72
N GLU A 126 -10.08 -2.36 -8.34
CA GLU A 126 -10.19 -2.98 -7.01
C GLU A 126 -9.83 -2.00 -5.89
N PHE A 127 -8.73 -1.25 -6.06
CA PHE A 127 -8.24 -0.31 -5.06
C PHE A 127 -9.26 0.77 -4.69
N VAL A 128 -10.05 1.22 -5.67
CA VAL A 128 -11.11 2.22 -5.49
C VAL A 128 -12.49 1.59 -5.24
N GLY A 129 -12.58 0.27 -5.05
CA GLY A 129 -13.81 -0.43 -4.68
C GLY A 129 -14.82 -0.61 -5.82
N ARG A 130 -14.39 -0.57 -7.09
CA ARG A 130 -15.25 -0.84 -8.26
C ARG A 130 -15.38 -2.33 -8.58
N SER A 131 -14.42 -3.13 -8.13
CA SER A 131 -14.38 -4.57 -8.32
C SER A 131 -13.72 -5.25 -7.12
N GLU A 132 -13.95 -6.55 -6.95
CA GLU A 132 -13.17 -7.39 -6.06
C GLU A 132 -12.53 -8.49 -6.92
N LYS A 133 -11.22 -8.71 -6.80
CA LYS A 133 -10.58 -9.90 -7.38
C LYS A 133 -11.15 -11.11 -6.66
N VAL A 134 -11.64 -12.06 -7.43
CA VAL A 134 -12.08 -13.36 -6.91
C VAL A 134 -11.31 -14.43 -7.66
N THR A 135 -10.51 -15.22 -6.94
CA THR A 135 -9.86 -16.39 -7.53
C THR A 135 -10.90 -17.47 -7.81
N LEU A 136 -10.64 -18.32 -8.82
CA LEU A 136 -11.55 -19.44 -9.12
C LEU A 136 -11.70 -20.41 -7.94
N GLU A 137 -10.76 -20.40 -6.99
CA GLU A 137 -10.80 -21.17 -5.75
C GLU A 137 -11.76 -20.53 -4.72
N GLU A 138 -11.82 -19.20 -4.63
CA GLU A 138 -12.70 -18.44 -3.72
C GLU A 138 -14.19 -18.48 -4.11
N VAL A 139 -14.53 -18.71 -5.38
CA VAL A 139 -15.94 -18.91 -5.79
C VAL A 139 -16.50 -20.24 -5.27
N GLY A 140 -15.64 -21.15 -4.79
CA GLY A 140 -16.00 -22.49 -4.34
C GLY A 140 -16.37 -22.64 -2.86
N ASP A 141 -15.96 -21.71 -1.99
CA ASP A 141 -16.18 -21.82 -0.54
C ASP A 141 -16.55 -20.45 0.05
N GLY A 142 -17.80 -20.31 0.51
CA GLY A 142 -18.38 -19.03 0.90
C GLY A 142 -17.91 -18.54 2.28
N GLY A 143 -16.67 -18.09 2.39
CA GLY A 143 -16.16 -17.53 3.65
C GLY A 143 -14.80 -16.86 3.53
N ASP A 144 -14.71 -15.72 2.83
CA ASP A 144 -13.52 -14.86 2.90
C ASP A 144 -13.70 -13.82 4.00
N GLY A 145 -13.53 -14.28 5.24
CA GLY A 145 -13.25 -13.43 6.38
C GLY A 145 -11.89 -13.82 6.94
N PRO A 146 -11.10 -12.88 7.50
CA PRO A 146 -9.92 -13.26 8.25
C PRO A 146 -10.31 -14.29 9.31
N ASP A 147 -9.50 -15.33 9.46
CA ASP A 147 -9.76 -16.43 10.39
C ASP A 147 -10.18 -15.85 11.76
N GLU A 148 -11.35 -16.24 12.25
CA GLU A 148 -11.90 -15.70 13.50
C GLU A 148 -10.94 -15.93 14.68
N GLU A 149 -10.12 -16.99 14.61
CA GLU A 149 -9.07 -17.28 15.58
C GLU A 149 -7.93 -16.26 15.50
N ILE A 150 -7.43 -15.98 14.28
CA ILE A 150 -6.41 -14.95 14.05
C ILE A 150 -6.92 -13.59 14.53
N LEU A 151 -8.16 -13.21 14.19
CA LEU A 151 -8.74 -11.95 14.63
C LEU A 151 -8.83 -11.84 16.15
N ARG A 152 -9.16 -12.94 16.83
CA ARG A 152 -9.25 -12.97 18.28
C ARG A 152 -7.89 -12.75 18.93
N VAL A 153 -6.86 -13.43 18.44
CA VAL A 153 -5.48 -13.29 18.92
C VAL A 153 -4.97 -11.86 18.68
N LEU A 154 -5.14 -11.33 17.47
CA LEU A 154 -4.74 -9.96 17.13
C LEU A 154 -5.46 -8.90 17.97
N ASN A 155 -6.75 -9.11 18.29
CA ASN A 155 -7.47 -8.21 19.19
C ASN A 155 -6.96 -8.28 20.63
N ALA A 156 -6.52 -9.45 21.12
CA ALA A 156 -5.93 -9.57 22.45
C ALA A 156 -4.58 -8.83 22.54
N VAL A 157 -3.75 -8.94 21.50
CA VAL A 157 -2.50 -8.17 21.37
C VAL A 157 -2.79 -6.67 21.35
N LYS A 158 -3.75 -6.24 20.52
CA LYS A 158 -4.16 -4.82 20.42
C LYS A 158 -4.66 -4.23 21.73
N GLN A 159 -5.19 -5.05 22.64
CA GLN A 159 -5.71 -4.63 23.94
C GLN A 159 -4.67 -4.73 25.07
N ASP A 160 -3.40 -5.03 24.76
CA ASP A 160 -2.32 -5.29 25.74
C ASP A 160 -2.68 -6.42 26.73
N VAL A 161 -3.53 -7.37 26.30
CA VAL A 161 -3.92 -8.55 27.10
C VAL A 161 -2.95 -9.71 26.88
N MET A 162 -2.26 -9.72 25.74
CA MET A 162 -1.37 -10.77 25.27
C MET A 162 -0.16 -10.13 24.57
N ASP A 163 1.02 -10.68 24.78
CA ASP A 163 2.20 -10.23 24.04
C ASP A 163 2.33 -10.91 22.67
N VAL A 164 3.20 -10.37 21.81
CA VAL A 164 3.34 -10.83 20.43
C VAL A 164 3.97 -12.22 20.36
N GLU A 165 4.80 -12.60 21.32
CA GLU A 165 5.46 -13.91 21.35
C GLU A 165 4.45 -15.00 21.72
N GLU A 166 3.61 -14.75 22.73
CA GLU A 166 2.48 -15.59 23.11
C GLU A 166 1.45 -15.71 21.98
N ALA A 167 1.16 -14.60 21.29
CA ALA A 167 0.29 -14.61 20.13
C ALA A 167 0.85 -15.44 18.96
N ALA A 168 2.17 -15.41 18.74
CA ALA A 168 2.81 -16.20 17.70
C ALA A 168 2.74 -17.71 18.01
N GLU A 169 2.98 -18.11 19.27
CA GLU A 169 2.84 -19.51 19.70
C GLU A 169 1.42 -20.07 19.53
N LEU A 170 0.40 -19.21 19.64
CA LEU A 170 -1.00 -19.61 19.44
C LEU A 170 -1.42 -19.76 17.98
N LEU A 171 -0.63 -19.24 17.05
CA LEU A 171 -0.94 -19.24 15.61
C LEU A 171 -0.03 -20.18 14.79
N GLU A 172 0.89 -20.89 15.44
CA GLU A 172 1.67 -22.01 14.86
C GLU A 172 0.90 -23.34 14.85
#